data_AF-A0A1V1I289-F1
#
_entry.id   AF-A0A1V1I289-F1
#
_cell.length_a   1.000
_cell.length_b   1.000
_cell.length_c   1.000
_cell.angle_alpha   90.00
_cell.angle_beta   90.00
_cell.angle_gamma   90.00
#
_symmetry.space_group_name_H-M   'P 1'
#
loop_
_entity.id
_entity.type
_entity.pdbx_description
1 polymer ?
#
loop_
_entity_poly.entity_id
_entity_poly.type
_entity_poly.pdbx_seq_one_letter_code
_entity_poly.pdbx_strand_id
1 'polypeptide(L)' 'MNKYMIIRSDNKSISPPMSKHEAIIKLKEYNKKGISTYLVSKNEYLNISYSSK' A
#
# COMPACT_ATOMS: atom_id res chain seq x y z
N MET A 1 1.94 -0.65 17.48
CA MET A 1 2.68 -0.88 16.22
C MET A 1 1.77 -0.53 15.05
N ASN A 2 2.10 0.49 14.26
CA ASN A 2 1.18 1.03 13.26
C ASN A 2 1.09 0.09 12.06
N LYS A 3 0.00 -0.67 11.98
CA LYS A 3 -0.39 -1.40 10.78
C LYS A 3 -0.77 -0.38 9.72
N TYR A 4 0.01 -0.30 8.66
CA TYR A 4 -0.28 0.60 7.54
C TYR A 4 -0.59 -0.20 6.29
N MET A 5 -1.38 0.41 5.41
CA MET A 5 -1.73 -0.10 4.10
C MET A 5 -1.13 0.78 3.02
N ILE A 6 -0.68 0.16 1.94
CA ILE A 6 -0.20 0.83 0.73
C ILE A 6 -0.99 0.27 -0.44
N ILE A 7 -1.42 1.13 -1.34
CA ILE A 7 -2.07 0.75 -2.60
C ILE A 7 -1.05 0.91 -3.73
N ARG A 8 -0.88 -0.13 -4.53
CA ARG A 8 -0.15 -0.07 -5.81
C ARG A 8 -1.14 -0.09 -6.95
N SER A 9 -1.04 0.85 -7.89
CA SER A 9 -1.79 0.84 -9.13
C SER A 9 -0.91 0.54 -10.34
N ASP A 10 -1.54 -0.04 -11.36
CA ASP A 10 -0.95 -0.34 -12.68
C ASP A 10 -0.29 0.88 -13.35
N ASN A 11 -0.88 2.06 -13.19
CA ASN A 11 -0.46 3.32 -13.79
C ASN A 11 0.66 4.07 -13.04
N LYS A 12 1.50 3.36 -12.27
CA LYS A 12 2.73 3.82 -11.58
C LYS A 12 2.58 4.48 -10.20
N SER A 13 1.38 4.57 -9.61
CA SER A 13 1.25 5.21 -8.30
C SER A 13 1.36 4.20 -7.16
N ILE A 14 2.31 4.45 -6.25
CA ILE A 14 2.34 3.84 -4.92
C ILE A 14 1.78 4.89 -3.96
N SER A 15 0.70 4.56 -3.27
CA SER A 15 0.13 5.48 -2.30
C SER A 15 1.06 5.65 -1.08
N PRO A 16 0.99 6.78 -0.38
CA PRO A 16 1.53 6.86 0.97
C PRO A 16 0.94 5.78 1.88
N PRO A 17 1.66 5.35 2.94
CA PRO A 17 1.10 4.52 4.00
C PRO A 17 -0.15 5.17 4.60
N MET A 18 -1.22 4.42 4.76
CA MET A 18 -2.48 4.92 5.32
C MET A 18 -3.13 3.90 6.24
N SER A 19 -4.12 4.35 7.02
CA SER A 19 -4.95 3.46 7.82
C SER A 19 -5.81 2.54 6.95
N LYS A 20 -6.36 1.48 7.55
CA LYS A 20 -7.29 0.58 6.87
C LYS A 20 -8.52 1.32 6.33
N HIS A 21 -9.03 2.30 7.08
CA HIS A 21 -10.22 3.04 6.70
C HIS A 21 -9.96 3.91 5.44
N GLU A 22 -8.85 4.65 5.44
CA GLU A 22 -8.43 5.47 4.31
C GLU A 22 -8.17 4.62 3.06
N ALA A 23 -7.55 3.44 3.23
CA ALA A 23 -7.30 2.53 2.11
C ALA A 23 -8.59 2.05 1.45
N ILE A 24 -9.62 1.72 2.24
CA ILE A 24 -10.92 1.29 1.70
C ILE A 24 -11.59 2.42 0.91
N ILE A 25 -11.54 3.66 1.41
CA ILE A 25 -12.10 4.82 0.70
C ILE A 25 -11.38 4.99 -0.65
N LYS A 26 -10.05 4.94 -0.65
CA LYS A 26 -9.24 5.16 -1.85
C LYS A 26 -9.36 4.04 -2.88
N LEU A 27 -9.50 2.79 -2.44
CA LEU A 27 -9.80 1.65 -3.33
C LEU A 27 -11.14 1.83 -4.04
N LYS A 28 -12.17 2.33 -3.35
CA LYS A 28 -13.46 2.64 -3.98
C LYS A 28 -13.34 3.73 -5.04
N GLU A 29 -12.55 4.77 -4.78
CA GLU A 29 -12.28 5.84 -5.76
C GLU A 29 -11.55 5.31 -7.00
N TYR A 30 -10.53 4.47 -6.81
CA TYR A 30 -9.78 3.87 -7.92
C TYR A 30 -10.63 2.91 -8.74
N ASN A 31 -11.46 2.09 -8.10
CA ASN A 31 -12.39 1.22 -8.79
C ASN A 31 -13.39 2.01 -9.66
N LYS A 32 -13.92 3.13 -9.16
CA LYS A 32 -14.80 4.03 -9.94
C LYS A 32 -14.10 4.63 -11.17
N LYS A 33 -12.77 4.75 -11.14
CA LYS A 33 -11.93 5.28 -12.23
C LYS A 33 -11.43 4.17 -13.17
N GLY A 34 -11.81 2.90 -12.95
CA GLY A 34 -11.34 1.76 -13.72
C GLY A 34 -9.85 1.45 -13.51
N ILE A 35 -9.26 1.89 -12.39
CA ILE A 35 -7.84 1.70 -12.10
C ILE A 35 -7.66 0.36 -11.38
N SER A 36 -6.82 -0.52 -11.93
CA SER A 36 -6.49 -1.79 -11.29
C SER A 36 -5.50 -1.58 -10.15
N THR A 37 -5.77 -2.19 -8.99
CA THR A 37 -5.01 -1.92 -7.76
C THR A 37 -4.71 -3.19 -6.96
N TYR A 38 -3.56 -3.17 -6.27
CA TYR A 38 -3.14 -4.17 -5.29
C TYR A 38 -3.00 -3.51 -3.92
N LEU A 39 -3.51 -4.17 -2.89
CA LEU A 39 -3.42 -3.72 -1.50
C LEU A 39 -2.31 -4.47 -0.78
N VAL A 40 -1.33 -3.73 -0.26
CA VAL A 40 -0.21 -4.26 0.51
C VAL A 40 -0.40 -3.89 1.97
N SER A 41 -0.39 -4.89 2.85
CA SER A 41 -0.37 -4.70 4.30
C SER A 41 0.94 -5.24 4.86
N LYS A 42 1.60 -4.46 5.74
CA LYS A 42 2.77 -4.95 6.48
C LYS A 42 2.33 -5.40 7.87
N ASN A 43 2.37 -6.71 8.10
CA ASN A 43 2.07 -7.30 9.42
C ASN A 43 3.33 -7.59 10.25
N GLU A 44 4.53 -7.66 9.65
CA GLU A 44 5.77 -8.03 10.36
C GLU A 44 6.99 -7.20 9.93
N TYR A 45 7.98 -7.10 10.82
CA TYR A 45 9.26 -6.46 10.55
C TYR A 45 10.11 -7.32 9.62
N LEU A 46 10.28 -6.88 8.37
CA LEU A 46 11.41 -7.27 7.55
C LEU A 46 12.68 -6.68 8.16
N ASN A 47 13.44 -7.48 8.91
CA ASN A 47 14.80 -7.16 9.30
C ASN A 47 15.70 -7.34 8.08
N ILE A 48 15.89 -6.26 7.32
CA ILE A 48 16.81 -6.25 6.18
C ILE A 48 18.16 -5.78 6.70
N SER A 49 19.08 -6.73 6.90
CA SER A 49 20.49 -6.42 7.13
C SER A 49 21.15 -6.18 5.78
N TYR A 50 21.50 -4.92 5.49
CA TYR A 50 22.32 -4.60 4.33
C TYR A 50 23.79 -4.85 4.70
N SER A 51 24.39 -5.88 4.11
CA SER A 51 25.85 -6.03 4.15
C SER A 51 26.44 -5.17 3.03
N SER A 52 27.06 -4.06 3.40
CA SER A 52 27.97 -3.34 2.52
C SER A 52 29.19 -4.25 2.30
N LYS A 53 29.48 -4.60 1.05
CA LYS A 53 30.75 -5.21 0.64
C LYS A 53 31.71 -4.14 0.17
#